data_AF-A0A0J7KTE6-F1
#
_entry.id   AF-A0A0J7KTE6-F1
#
_cell.length_a   1.000
_cell.length_b   1.000
_cell.length_c   1.000
_cell.angle_alpha   90.00
_cell.angle_beta   90.00
_cell.angle_gamma   90.00
#
_symmetry.space_group_name_H-M   'P 1'
#
loop_
_entity.id
_entity.type
_entity.pdbx_description
1 polymer ?
#
loop_
_entity_poly.entity_id
_entity_poly.type
_entity_poly.pdbx_seq_one_letter_code
_entity_poly.pdbx_strand_id
1 'polypeptide(L)'
;MIKQEQYEHFFKTLGNRFIAGGDYNAKHPWWGSRSHIPTPEGRQLYQAMLKNNLHALSTAIEDYLKNLSATEATDYSLWKATKKIKNPQQSIPPLRLPDGKWARSSKDKANLFAEHLAKVFTPFPPKSTVDVEEEKK
;
A
#
# COMPACT_ATOMS: atom_id res chain seq x y z
N MET A 1 -0.31 24.42 -12.58
CA MET A 1 0.83 23.86 -11.81
C MET A 1 1.33 24.93 -10.87
N ILE A 2 1.31 24.67 -9.55
CA ILE A 2 1.73 25.66 -8.55
C ILE A 2 3.26 25.76 -8.56
N LYS A 3 3.79 26.97 -8.63
CA LYS A 3 5.25 27.21 -8.62
C LYS A 3 5.77 27.44 -7.21
N GLN A 4 7.07 27.21 -7.02
CA GLN A 4 7.78 27.43 -5.77
C GLN A 4 7.47 28.81 -5.15
N GLU A 5 7.53 29.88 -5.95
CA GLU A 5 7.29 31.26 -5.52
C GLU A 5 5.91 31.46 -4.87
N GLN A 6 4.90 30.74 -5.33
CA GLN A 6 3.54 30.84 -4.79
C GLN A 6 3.48 30.23 -3.38
N TYR A 7 4.18 29.11 -3.16
CA TYR A 7 4.32 28.53 -1.82
C TYR A 7 5.12 29.44 -0.90
N GLU A 8 6.20 30.05 -1.38
CA GLU A 8 6.99 30.99 -0.59
C GLU A 8 6.17 32.20 -0.16
N HIS A 9 5.37 32.76 -1.08
CA HIS A 9 4.49 33.87 -0.77
C HIS A 9 3.46 33.46 0.30
N PHE A 10 2.82 32.31 0.12
CA PHE A 10 1.89 31.76 1.11
C PHE A 10 2.52 31.57 2.50
N PHE A 11 3.70 30.97 2.60
CA PHE A 11 4.33 30.77 3.92
C PHE A 11 4.74 32.10 4.58
N LYS A 12 5.09 33.11 3.79
CA LYS A 12 5.39 34.45 4.31
C LYS A 12 4.16 35.17 4.87
N THR A 13 2.95 34.95 4.31
CA THR A 13 1.73 35.58 4.83
C THR A 13 1.31 35.04 6.20
N LEU A 14 1.75 33.83 6.56
CA LEU A 14 1.46 33.21 7.86
C LEU A 14 2.30 33.80 9.01
N GLY A 15 3.35 34.57 8.70
CA GLY A 15 4.23 35.20 9.69
C GLY A 15 5.34 34.28 10.21
N ASN A 16 5.95 34.67 11.33
CA ASN A 16 7.19 34.02 11.82
C ASN A 16 6.97 32.69 12.56
N ARG A 17 5.76 32.42 13.07
CA ARG A 17 5.45 31.18 13.81
C ARG A 17 4.08 30.69 13.38
N PHE A 18 4.05 29.56 12.67
CA PHE A 18 2.82 28.99 12.17
C PHE A 18 2.90 27.47 12.13
N ILE A 19 1.73 26.84 12.06
CA ILE A 19 1.55 25.46 11.65
C ILE A 19 0.55 25.49 10.49
N ALA A 20 0.92 24.93 9.34
CA ALA A 20 0.08 24.89 8.15
C ALA A 20 -0.29 23.43 7.83
N GLY A 21 -1.51 23.03 8.16
CA GLY A 21 -2.05 21.70 7.87
C GLY A 21 -3.04 21.73 6.70
N GLY A 22 -2.95 20.75 5.80
CA GLY A 22 -3.85 20.63 4.66
C GLY A 22 -3.40 19.56 3.68
N ASP A 23 -4.27 19.21 2.74
CA ASP A 23 -3.89 18.36 1.60
C ASP A 23 -3.32 19.24 0.48
N TYR A 24 -2.00 19.25 0.35
CA TYR A 24 -1.30 19.97 -0.72
C TYR A 24 -1.25 19.18 -2.03
N ASN A 25 -1.80 17.95 -2.07
CA ASN A 25 -1.71 17.01 -3.19
C ASN A 25 -0.27 16.87 -3.74
N ALA A 26 0.73 16.99 -2.85
CA ALA A 26 2.14 17.04 -3.18
C ALA A 26 2.85 15.86 -2.52
N LYS A 27 3.39 14.94 -3.33
CA LYS A 27 4.07 13.73 -2.87
C LYS A 27 5.58 13.93 -2.90
N HIS A 28 6.24 13.80 -1.75
CA HIS A 28 7.71 13.84 -1.63
C HIS A 28 8.20 12.96 -0.45
N PRO A 29 9.32 12.22 -0.57
CA PRO A 29 9.84 11.38 0.52
C PRO A 29 10.11 12.13 1.82
N TRP A 30 10.52 13.40 1.73
CA TRP A 30 10.88 14.24 2.88
C TRP A 30 9.76 14.40 3.94
N TRP A 31 8.49 14.28 3.55
CA TRP A 31 7.35 14.31 4.46
C TRP A 31 6.59 12.98 4.52
N GLY A 32 7.28 11.87 4.26
CA GLY A 32 6.74 10.53 4.47
C GLY A 32 5.96 9.93 3.29
N SER A 33 6.02 10.53 2.10
CA SER A 33 5.48 9.86 0.89
C SER A 33 6.27 8.58 0.59
N ARG A 34 5.56 7.48 0.34
CA ARG A 34 6.19 6.17 0.00
C ARG A 34 6.84 6.15 -1.38
N SER A 35 6.47 7.06 -2.28
CA SER A 35 7.05 7.14 -3.62
C SER A 35 8.42 7.79 -3.58
N HIS A 36 9.47 7.08 -4.02
CA HIS A 36 10.81 7.64 -4.20
C HIS A 36 10.84 8.76 -5.25
N ILE A 37 9.94 8.69 -6.24
CA ILE A 37 9.80 9.71 -7.27
C ILE A 37 8.81 10.77 -6.76
N PRO A 38 9.25 12.01 -6.50
CA PRO A 38 8.34 13.06 -6.09
C PRO A 38 7.51 13.58 -7.26
N THR A 39 6.27 13.97 -6.97
CA THR A 39 5.44 14.72 -7.94
C THR A 39 6.08 16.06 -8.30
N PRO A 40 5.77 16.65 -9.47
CA PRO A 40 6.19 18.02 -9.80
C PRO A 40 5.85 19.02 -8.68
N GLU A 41 4.63 18.95 -8.14
CA GLU A 41 4.15 19.78 -7.04
C GLU A 41 4.99 19.53 -5.76
N GLY A 42 5.30 18.27 -5.47
CA GLY A 42 6.18 17.88 -4.37
C GLY A 42 7.60 18.46 -4.48
N ARG A 43 8.17 18.54 -5.69
CA ARG A 43 9.48 19.18 -5.90
C ARG A 43 9.43 20.68 -5.62
N GLN A 44 8.40 21.35 -6.14
CA GLN A 44 8.22 22.81 -5.95
C GLN A 44 8.00 23.16 -4.47
N LEU A 45 7.16 22.39 -3.77
CA LEU A 45 6.91 22.59 -2.34
C LEU A 45 8.17 22.31 -1.51
N TYR A 46 8.90 21.24 -1.81
CA TYR A 46 10.15 20.91 -1.11
C TYR A 46 11.20 22.03 -1.24
N GLN A 47 11.38 22.59 -2.44
CA GLN A 47 12.28 23.73 -2.65
C GLN A 47 11.85 24.97 -1.84
N ALA A 48 10.56 25.27 -1.80
CA ALA A 48 10.04 26.38 -1.01
C ALA A 48 10.28 26.15 0.50
N MET A 49 10.10 24.92 0.99
CA MET A 49 10.37 24.58 2.39
C MET A 49 11.84 24.73 2.75
N LEU A 50 12.76 24.21 1.92
CA LEU A 50 14.20 24.35 2.14
C LEU A 50 14.63 25.82 2.19
N LYS A 51 14.11 26.65 1.28
CA LYS A 51 14.45 28.07 1.22
C LYS A 51 13.93 28.87 2.41
N ASN A 52 12.77 28.49 2.97
CA ASN A 52 12.18 29.15 4.14
C ASN A 52 12.53 28.45 5.47
N ASN A 53 13.46 27.47 5.44
CA ASN A 53 13.86 26.69 6.62
C ASN A 53 12.69 26.06 7.38
N LEU A 54 11.72 25.51 6.63
CA LEU A 54 10.51 24.88 7.17
C LEU A 54 10.70 23.38 7.39
N HIS A 55 10.08 22.85 8.44
CA HIS A 55 10.15 21.44 8.79
C HIS A 55 8.80 20.73 8.58
N ALA A 56 8.81 19.54 7.98
CA ALA A 56 7.63 18.70 7.84
C ALA A 56 7.36 17.91 9.12
N LEU A 57 6.14 17.95 9.65
CA LEU A 57 5.75 17.12 10.79
C LEU A 57 5.29 15.74 10.30
N SER A 58 6.22 14.80 10.20
CA SER A 58 5.98 13.39 9.87
C SER A 58 6.36 12.51 11.07
N THR A 59 5.65 12.66 12.20
CA THR A 59 6.02 11.97 13.45
C THR A 59 5.40 10.58 13.57
N ALA A 60 4.38 10.23 12.79
CA ALA A 60 3.59 9.01 13.01
C ALA A 60 4.41 7.70 13.06
N ILE A 61 5.44 7.57 12.23
CA ILE A 61 6.32 6.39 12.26
C ILE A 61 7.28 6.45 13.45
N GLU A 62 7.86 7.62 13.74
CA GLU A 62 8.76 7.79 14.87
C GLU A 62 8.05 7.59 16.21
N ASP A 63 6.84 8.13 16.36
CA ASP A 63 5.99 7.98 17.53
C ASP A 63 5.57 6.52 17.71
N TYR A 64 5.24 5.83 16.62
CA TYR A 64 4.99 4.39 16.66
C TYR A 64 6.22 3.63 17.15
N LEU A 65 7.40 3.95 16.61
CA LEU A 65 8.65 3.29 17.00
C LEU A 65 9.03 3.56 18.46
N LYS A 66 8.85 4.79 18.95
CA LYS A 66 9.13 5.18 20.35
C LYS A 66 8.21 4.48 21.35
N ASN A 67 6.97 4.20 20.96
CA ASN A 67 5.99 3.55 21.81
C ASN A 67 5.96 2.01 21.67
N LEU A 68 6.89 1.42 20.90
CA LEU A 68 7.02 -0.04 20.84
C LEU A 68 7.55 -0.59 22.17
N SER A 69 6.69 -1.28 22.92
CA SER A 69 7.11 -2.09 24.07
C SER A 69 7.37 -3.55 23.67
N ALA A 70 8.32 -4.20 24.33
CA ALA A 70 8.59 -5.64 24.24
C ALA A 70 7.51 -6.44 24.99
N THR A 71 6.27 -6.34 24.53
CA THR A 71 5.09 -7.02 25.09
C THR A 71 4.66 -8.16 24.19
N GLU A 72 4.11 -9.22 24.77
CA GLU A 72 3.62 -10.42 24.07
C GLU A 72 2.68 -10.08 22.88
N ALA A 73 1.90 -9.00 22.97
CA ALA A 73 0.99 -8.53 21.93
C ALA A 73 1.66 -8.16 20.59
N THR A 74 2.96 -7.85 20.55
CA THR A 74 3.73 -7.59 19.32
C THR A 74 4.56 -8.79 18.86
N ASP A 75 4.42 -9.91 19.58
CA ASP A 75 5.12 -11.19 19.33
C ASP A 75 6.64 -11.03 19.28
N TYR A 76 7.15 -10.05 20.05
CA TYR A 76 8.55 -9.63 20.10
C TYR A 76 9.20 -9.37 18.72
N SER A 77 8.39 -9.20 17.67
CA SER A 77 8.87 -9.17 16.29
C SER A 77 8.77 -7.76 15.72
N LEU A 78 9.91 -7.09 15.65
CA LEU A 78 10.02 -5.79 14.97
C LEU A 78 9.52 -5.88 13.52
N TRP A 79 9.71 -7.02 12.86
CA TRP A 79 9.17 -7.26 11.53
C TRP A 79 7.64 -7.27 11.51
N LYS A 80 6.96 -7.99 12.42
CA LYS A 80 5.49 -7.96 12.49
C LYS A 80 4.96 -6.57 12.81
N ALA A 81 5.64 -5.85 13.72
CA ALA A 81 5.32 -4.47 14.07
C ALA A 81 5.45 -3.51 12.87
N THR A 82 6.45 -3.69 12.00
CA THR A 82 6.75 -2.75 10.90
C THR A 82 6.22 -3.18 9.53
N LYS A 83 5.85 -4.45 9.33
CA LYS A 83 5.36 -4.99 8.03
C LYS A 83 4.13 -4.25 7.50
N LYS A 84 3.22 -3.84 8.38
CA LYS A 84 2.01 -3.08 8.01
C LYS A 84 2.32 -1.63 7.59
N ILE A 85 3.44 -1.07 8.03
CA ILE A 85 3.86 0.30 7.70
C ILE A 85 4.33 0.37 6.24
N LYS A 86 5.06 -0.63 5.76
CA LYS A 86 5.59 -0.63 4.38
C LYS A 86 4.58 -1.10 3.33
N ASN A 87 3.69 -2.03 3.68
CA ASN A 87 2.80 -2.63 2.68
C ASN A 87 1.64 -1.69 2.34
N PRO A 88 1.50 -1.21 1.09
CA PRO A 88 0.24 -0.62 0.66
C PRO A 88 -0.82 -1.73 0.74
N GLN A 89 -1.97 -1.43 1.32
CA GLN A 89 -3.08 -2.38 1.31
C GLN A 89 -3.48 -2.59 -0.15
N GLN A 90 -3.13 -3.75 -0.70
CA GLN A 90 -3.51 -4.09 -2.07
C GLN A 90 -5.03 -4.19 -2.12
N SER A 91 -5.65 -3.39 -2.98
CA SER A 91 -7.08 -3.53 -3.24
C SER A 91 -7.29 -4.91 -3.86
N ILE A 92 -8.09 -5.74 -3.21
CA ILE A 92 -8.50 -7.01 -3.80
C ILE A 92 -9.31 -6.65 -5.06
N PRO A 93 -8.89 -7.08 -6.26
CA PRO A 93 -9.63 -6.75 -7.47
C PRO A 93 -11.04 -7.35 -7.38
N PRO A 94 -12.07 -6.67 -7.91
CA PRO A 94 -13.41 -7.22 -7.90
C PRO A 94 -13.46 -8.57 -8.64
N LEU A 95 -14.26 -9.51 -8.14
CA LEU A 95 -14.37 -10.85 -8.73
C LEU A 95 -15.33 -10.83 -9.92
N ARG A 96 -15.00 -11.59 -10.97
CA ARG A 96 -15.82 -11.76 -12.18
C ARG A 96 -16.49 -13.13 -12.19
N LEU A 97 -17.78 -13.15 -12.50
CA LEU A 97 -18.52 -14.38 -12.79
C LEU A 97 -18.10 -14.96 -14.15
N PRO A 98 -18.38 -16.25 -14.41
CA PRO A 98 -18.18 -16.86 -15.73
C PRO A 98 -18.90 -16.10 -16.86
N ASP A 99 -20.05 -15.49 -16.54
CA ASP A 99 -20.84 -14.66 -17.47
C ASP A 99 -20.20 -13.29 -17.79
N GLY A 100 -19.01 -12.99 -17.26
CA GLY A 100 -18.34 -11.70 -17.44
C GLY A 100 -18.92 -10.55 -16.58
N LYS A 101 -20.01 -10.79 -15.85
CA LYS A 101 -20.58 -9.86 -14.87
C LYS A 101 -19.74 -9.81 -13.59
N TRP A 102 -19.86 -8.71 -12.84
CA TRP A 102 -19.17 -8.55 -11.55
C TRP A 102 -19.94 -9.21 -10.41
N ALA A 103 -19.22 -9.88 -9.50
CA ALA A 103 -19.79 -10.45 -8.28
C ALA A 103 -20.03 -9.36 -7.24
N ARG A 104 -21.25 -8.83 -7.22
CA ARG A 104 -21.63 -7.69 -6.38
C ARG A 104 -22.03 -8.12 -4.96
N SER A 105 -22.76 -9.23 -4.83
CA SER A 105 -23.21 -9.71 -3.51
C SER A 105 -22.20 -10.66 -2.85
N SER A 106 -22.23 -10.75 -1.53
CA SER A 106 -21.42 -11.72 -0.78
C SER A 106 -21.76 -13.16 -1.19
N LYS A 107 -23.02 -13.43 -1.52
CA LYS A 107 -23.48 -14.74 -2.01
C LYS A 107 -22.85 -15.10 -3.35
N ASP A 108 -22.82 -14.17 -4.30
CA ASP A 108 -22.21 -14.40 -5.62
C ASP A 108 -20.72 -14.72 -5.49
N LYS A 109 -20.02 -13.99 -4.62
CA LYS A 109 -18.59 -14.23 -4.35
C LYS A 109 -18.35 -15.62 -3.74
N ALA A 110 -19.19 -16.02 -2.78
CA ALA A 110 -19.09 -17.33 -2.14
C ALA A 110 -19.34 -18.48 -3.13
N ASN A 111 -20.38 -18.35 -3.96
CA ASN A 111 -20.70 -19.34 -4.99
C ASN A 111 -19.57 -19.46 -6.01
N LEU A 112 -19.08 -18.34 -6.54
CA LEU A 112 -17.97 -18.31 -7.49
C LEU A 112 -16.72 -18.97 -6.92
N PHE A 113 -16.42 -18.72 -5.64
CA PHE A 113 -15.30 -19.33 -4.96
C PHE A 113 -15.47 -20.85 -4.81
N ALA A 114 -16.67 -21.31 -4.43
CA ALA A 114 -16.99 -22.74 -4.33
C ALA A 114 -16.86 -23.46 -5.68
N GLU A 115 -17.39 -22.87 -6.76
CA GLU A 115 -17.25 -23.39 -8.12
C GLU A 115 -15.79 -23.49 -8.56
N HIS A 116 -15.00 -22.45 -8.26
CA HIS A 116 -13.57 -22.45 -8.58
C HIS A 116 -12.83 -23.57 -7.83
N LEU A 117 -13.09 -23.75 -6.53
CA LEU A 117 -12.50 -24.84 -5.75
C LEU A 117 -12.88 -26.20 -6.30
N ALA A 118 -14.16 -26.44 -6.62
CA ALA A 118 -14.61 -27.71 -7.19
C ALA A 118 -13.88 -28.04 -8.51
N LYS A 119 -13.60 -27.03 -9.33
CA LYS A 119 -12.86 -27.19 -10.58
C LYS A 119 -11.36 -27.46 -10.37
N VAL A 120 -10.73 -26.77 -9.41
CA VAL A 120 -9.29 -26.88 -9.15
C VAL A 120 -8.95 -28.20 -8.45
N PHE A 121 -9.79 -28.64 -7.53
CA PHE A 121 -9.57 -29.84 -6.72
C PHE A 121 -10.21 -31.09 -7.36
N THR A 122 -9.83 -31.38 -8.60
CA THR A 122 -10.19 -32.65 -9.25
C THR A 122 -9.12 -33.71 -9.00
N PRO A 123 -9.49 -34.98 -8.71
CA PRO A 123 -8.52 -36.05 -8.49
C PRO A 123 -7.67 -36.28 -9.75
N PHE A 124 -6.42 -36.71 -9.55
CA PHE A 124 -5.56 -37.13 -10.67
C PHE A 124 -6.25 -38.28 -11.42
N PRO A 125 -6.31 -38.25 -12.76
CA PRO A 125 -6.95 -39.30 -13.52
C PRO A 125 -6.29 -40.65 -13.22
N PRO A 126 -7.06 -41.75 -13.14
CA PRO A 126 -6.49 -43.08 -12.93
C PRO A 126 -5.50 -43.38 -14.07
N LYS A 127 -4.32 -43.91 -13.73
CA LYS A 127 -3.34 -44.36 -14.72
C LYS A 127 -4.03 -45.39 -15.62
N SER A 128 -4.15 -45.08 -16.90
CA SER A 128 -4.57 -46.05 -17.90
C SER A 128 -3.60 -47.23 -17.88
N THR A 129 -4.12 -48.45 -17.89
CA THR A 129 -3.36 -49.71 -17.82
C THR A 129 -2.44 -49.98 -19.02
N VAL A 130 -2.23 -49.00 -19.89
CA VAL A 130 -1.41 -49.09 -21.10
C VAL A 130 0.08 -48.81 -20.87
N ASP A 131 0.47 -48.26 -19.71
CA ASP A 131 1.87 -47.85 -19.46
C ASP A 131 2.64 -48.82 -18.53
N VAL A 132 2.12 -50.03 -18.25
CA VAL A 132 2.80 -50.99 -17.35
C VAL A 132 3.64 -52.04 -18.10
N GLU A 133 3.60 -52.09 -19.44
CA GLU A 133 4.32 -53.12 -20.22
C GLU A 133 5.72 -52.70 -20.74
N GLU A 134 6.16 -51.45 -20.59
CA GLU A 134 7.48 -51.01 -21.12
C GLU A 134 8.64 -50.97 -20.10
N GLU A 135 8.44 -51.38 -18.84
CA GLU A 135 9.55 -51.55 -17.86
C GLU A 135 9.82 -53.03 -17.55
N LYS A 136 9.97 -53.87 -18.58
CA LYS A 136 10.73 -55.12 -18.48
C LYS A 136 11.60 -55.34 -19.71
N LYS A 137 12.77 -54.70 -19.73
CA LYS A 137 13.94 -55.23 -20.44
C LYS A 137 15.22 -54.89 -19.71
#